data_AF-A0AAN7SCM2-F1
#
_entry.id   AF-A0AAN7SCM2-F1
#
_cell.length_a   1.000
_cell.length_b   1.000
_cell.length_c   1.000
_cell.angle_alpha   90.00
_cell.angle_beta   90.00
_cell.angle_gamma   90.00
#
_symmetry.space_group_name_H-M   'P 1'
#
loop_
_entity.id
_entity.type
_entity.pdbx_description
1 polymer ?
#
loop_
_entity_poly.entity_id
_entity_poly.type
_entity_poly.pdbx_seq_one_letter_code
_entity_poly.pdbx_strand_id
1 'polypeptide(L)'
;MANSRYMQYVSTIAAAWLATSAHIVNAWNSPAIVKLTSENSPIGVTLNTVEASWVASIPMLGFIVGAMSSLCFLSTFGYKKTLIIGALPVIISWIVIAFTNSVTTLITMRWITGFGEGFIITV
;
A
#
# COMPACT_ATOMS: atom_id res chain seq x y z
N MET A 1 4.85 -24.28 28.44
CA MET A 1 4.69 -24.23 26.96
C MET A 1 3.24 -24.07 26.48
N ALA A 2 2.27 -23.63 27.32
CA ALA A 2 0.87 -23.45 26.89
C ALA A 2 0.59 -22.13 26.14
N ASN A 3 1.39 -21.08 26.35
CA ASN A 3 1.23 -19.77 25.70
C ASN A 3 1.65 -19.71 24.21
N SER A 4 2.30 -20.75 23.68
CA SER A 4 2.84 -20.72 22.31
C SER A 4 1.73 -20.75 21.24
N ARG A 5 0.69 -21.56 21.45
CA ARG A 5 -0.40 -21.75 20.46
C ARG A 5 -1.26 -20.49 20.32
N TYR A 6 -1.62 -19.85 21.42
CA TYR A 6 -2.37 -18.59 21.40
C TYR A 6 -1.60 -17.48 20.66
N MET A 7 -0.31 -17.33 20.97
CA MET A 7 0.55 -16.36 20.29
C MET A 7 0.68 -16.65 18.78
N GLN A 8 0.72 -17.93 18.38
CA GLN A 8 0.69 -18.32 16.97
C GLN A 8 -0.61 -17.89 16.29
N TYR A 9 -1.79 -18.21 16.86
CA TYR A 9 -3.08 -17.79 16.29
C TYR A 9 -3.21 -16.27 16.17
N VAL A 10 -2.79 -15.52 17.19
CA VAL A 10 -2.84 -14.05 17.14
C VAL A 10 -1.89 -13.52 16.06
N SER A 11 -0.69 -14.10 15.91
CA SER A 11 0.26 -13.68 14.89
C SER A 11 -0.21 -13.97 13.47
N THR A 12 -0.84 -15.12 13.22
CA THR A 12 -1.36 -15.47 11.89
C THR A 12 -2.56 -14.62 11.52
N ILE A 13 -3.46 -14.33 12.46
CA ILE A 13 -4.59 -13.42 12.24
C ILE A 13 -4.07 -12.01 11.92
N ALA A 14 -3.07 -11.51 12.65
CA ALA A 14 -2.49 -10.19 12.40
C ALA A 14 -1.80 -10.11 11.03
N ALA A 15 -1.04 -11.14 10.65
CA ALA A 15 -0.41 -11.23 9.33
C ALA A 15 -1.44 -11.31 8.20
N ALA A 16 -2.49 -12.12 8.37
CA ALA A 16 -3.59 -12.23 7.41
C ALA A 16 -4.31 -10.88 7.22
N TRP A 17 -4.54 -10.14 8.30
CA TRP A 17 -5.15 -8.80 8.24
C TRP A 17 -4.29 -7.81 7.44
N LEU A 18 -2.97 -7.80 7.69
CA LEU A 18 -2.02 -6.98 6.94
C LEU A 18 -2.02 -7.35 5.45
N ALA A 19 -1.99 -8.65 5.13
CA ALA A 19 -2.06 -9.11 3.76
C ALA A 19 -3.38 -8.70 3.09
N THR A 20 -4.54 -8.86 3.74
CA THR A 20 -5.83 -8.41 3.20
C THR A 20 -5.83 -6.90 2.96
N SER A 21 -5.22 -6.10 3.84
CA SER A 21 -5.14 -4.65 3.66
C SER A 21 -4.41 -4.25 2.37
N ALA A 22 -3.32 -4.94 2.03
CA ALA A 22 -2.60 -4.73 0.77
C ALA A 22 -3.48 -5.07 -0.45
N HIS A 23 -4.21 -6.18 -0.42
CA HIS A 23 -5.12 -6.53 -1.52
C HIS A 23 -6.24 -5.49 -1.71
N ILE A 24 -6.74 -4.87 -0.63
CA ILE A 24 -7.74 -3.79 -0.71
C ILE A 24 -7.18 -2.56 -1.45
N VAL A 25 -5.88 -2.26 -1.31
CA VAL A 25 -5.24 -1.16 -2.05
C VAL A 25 -5.34 -1.36 -3.56
N ASN A 26 -5.12 -2.59 -4.01
CA ASN A 26 -5.20 -2.95 -5.42
C ASN A 26 -6.66 -2.95 -5.90
N ALA A 27 -7.60 -3.44 -5.07
CA ALA A 27 -9.03 -3.42 -5.38
C ALA A 27 -9.61 -2.00 -5.50
N TRP A 28 -9.07 -1.02 -4.77
CA TRP A 28 -9.52 0.38 -4.83
C TRP A 28 -9.43 0.99 -6.22
N ASN A 29 -8.45 0.58 -7.04
CA ASN A 29 -8.23 1.15 -8.37
C ASN A 29 -9.47 1.01 -9.29
N SER A 30 -10.21 -0.09 -9.18
CA SER A 30 -11.36 -0.38 -10.05
C SER A 30 -12.47 0.68 -9.96
N PRO A 31 -13.06 0.97 -8.78
CA PRO A 31 -14.06 2.03 -8.65
C PRO A 31 -13.45 3.45 -8.63
N ALA A 32 -12.21 3.60 -8.17
CA ALA A 32 -11.61 4.92 -8.03
C ALA A 32 -11.26 5.57 -9.37
N ILE A 33 -10.69 4.81 -10.31
CA ILE A 33 -10.33 5.35 -11.63
C ILE A 33 -11.58 5.89 -12.35
N VAL A 34 -12.69 5.17 -12.29
CA VAL A 34 -13.97 5.61 -12.88
C VAL A 34 -14.43 6.96 -12.28
N LYS A 35 -14.31 7.12 -10.96
CA LYS A 35 -14.68 8.37 -10.27
C LYS A 35 -13.69 9.50 -10.56
N LEU A 36 -12.40 9.20 -10.63
CA LEU A 36 -11.33 10.18 -10.85
C LEU A 36 -11.32 10.72 -12.30
N THR A 37 -11.81 9.96 -13.26
CA THR A 37 -11.98 10.38 -14.66
C THR A 37 -13.36 11.03 -14.91
N SER A 38 -14.29 10.98 -13.95
CA SER A 38 -15.59 11.63 -14.07
C SER A 38 -15.52 13.15 -13.82
N GLU A 39 -16.42 13.93 -14.43
CA GLU A 39 -16.49 15.40 -14.29
C GLU A 39 -16.66 15.86 -12.82
N ASN A 40 -17.24 15.03 -11.96
CA ASN A 40 -17.37 15.26 -10.52
C ASN A 40 -16.27 14.55 -9.73
N SER A 41 -15.01 14.80 -10.10
CA SER A 41 -13.87 14.17 -9.44
C SER A 41 -13.75 14.64 -7.98
N PRO A 42 -13.62 13.72 -7.00
CA PRO A 42 -13.56 14.06 -5.57
C PRO A 42 -12.30 14.85 -5.18
N ILE A 43 -11.29 14.89 -6.04
CA ILE A 43 -10.06 15.68 -5.87
C ILE A 43 -10.11 17.03 -6.61
N GLY A 44 -11.26 17.40 -7.19
CA GLY A 44 -11.47 18.65 -7.91
C GLY A 44 -10.82 18.75 -9.28
N VAL A 45 -10.11 17.69 -9.71
CA VAL A 45 -9.43 17.61 -11.02
C VAL A 45 -9.81 16.31 -11.71
N THR A 46 -10.22 16.41 -12.98
CA THR A 46 -10.54 15.26 -13.84
C THR A 46 -9.24 14.66 -14.38
N LEU A 47 -8.99 13.37 -14.09
CA LEU A 47 -7.79 12.69 -14.58
C LEU A 47 -7.89 12.41 -16.07
N ASN A 48 -6.80 12.70 -16.80
CA ASN A 48 -6.63 12.21 -18.15
C ASN A 48 -6.36 10.68 -18.16
N THR A 49 -6.59 10.01 -19.29
CA THR A 49 -6.35 8.57 -19.46
C THR A 49 -4.92 8.15 -19.14
N VAL A 50 -3.95 9.00 -19.47
CA VAL A 50 -2.53 8.78 -19.13
C VAL A 50 -2.29 8.83 -17.62
N GLU A 51 -2.87 9.83 -16.93
CA GLU A 51 -2.72 9.98 -15.49
C GLU A 51 -3.40 8.84 -14.72
N ALA A 52 -4.59 8.44 -15.15
CA ALA A 52 -5.29 7.27 -14.60
C ALA A 52 -4.46 5.99 -14.75
N SER A 53 -3.80 5.82 -15.90
CA SER A 53 -2.90 4.69 -16.14
C SER A 53 -1.68 4.72 -15.22
N TRP A 54 -1.12 5.90 -14.95
CA TRP A 54 -0.04 6.07 -13.97
C TRP A 54 -0.49 5.72 -12.55
N VAL A 55 -1.67 6.19 -12.13
CA VAL A 55 -2.23 5.87 -10.81
C VAL A 55 -2.40 4.37 -10.60
N ALA A 56 -2.81 3.64 -11.65
CA ALA A 56 -3.00 2.20 -11.61
C ALA A 56 -1.68 1.41 -11.60
N SER A 57 -0.68 1.86 -12.36
CA SER A 57 0.55 1.09 -12.61
C SER A 57 1.71 1.42 -11.68
N ILE A 58 1.80 2.66 -11.19
CA ILE A 58 2.92 3.10 -10.35
C ILE A 58 3.09 2.35 -9.01
N PRO A 59 2.03 1.82 -8.36
CA PRO A 59 2.20 0.99 -7.16
C PRO A 59 3.04 -0.26 -7.45
N MET A 60 2.94 -0.83 -8.65
CA MET A 60 3.69 -2.02 -9.05
C MET A 60 5.19 -1.74 -9.19
N LEU A 61 5.56 -0.54 -9.64
CA LEU A 61 6.96 -0.09 -9.62
C LEU A 61 7.46 0.12 -8.18
N GLY A 62 6.64 0.72 -7.32
CA GLY A 62 6.93 0.85 -5.89
C GLY A 62 7.14 -0.52 -5.23
N PHE A 63 6.28 -1.49 -5.57
CA PHE A 63 6.33 -2.85 -5.07
C PHE A 63 7.65 -3.55 -5.37
N ILE A 64 8.14 -3.46 -6.61
CA ILE A 64 9.42 -4.08 -6.99
C ILE A 64 10.56 -3.52 -6.12
N VAL A 65 10.62 -2.20 -5.95
CA VAL A 65 11.64 -1.54 -5.12
C VAL A 65 11.50 -1.92 -3.64
N GLY A 66 10.26 -1.97 -3.14
CA GLY A 66 9.94 -2.40 -1.78
C GLY A 66 10.31 -3.85 -1.51
N ALA A 67 9.98 -4.75 -2.42
CA ALA A 67 10.29 -6.17 -2.32
C ALA A 67 11.81 -6.42 -2.32
N MET A 68 12.55 -5.77 -3.22
CA MET A 68 14.02 -5.87 -3.27
C MET A 68 14.67 -5.38 -1.99
N SER A 69 14.20 -4.26 -1.43
CA SER A 69 14.75 -3.72 -0.19
C SER A 69 14.33 -4.52 1.04
N SER A 70 13.15 -5.14 1.04
CA SER A 70 12.60 -5.89 2.18
C SER A 70 13.55 -6.97 2.71
N LEU A 71 14.30 -7.67 1.84
CA LEU A 71 15.27 -8.69 2.24
C LEU A 71 16.41 -8.12 3.11
N CYS A 72 16.91 -6.93 2.78
CA CYS A 72 17.95 -6.25 3.55
C CYS A 72 17.42 -5.79 4.91
N PHE A 73 16.17 -5.31 4.96
CA PHE A 73 15.55 -4.91 6.23
C PHE A 73 15.22 -6.11 7.11
N LEU A 74 14.80 -7.22 6.50
CA LEU A 74 14.50 -8.46 7.19
C LEU A 74 15.73 -9.02 7.93
N SER A 75 16.89 -9.04 7.26
CA SER A 75 18.14 -9.51 7.86
C SER A 75 18.66 -8.59 8.98
N THR A 76 18.36 -7.29 8.92
CA THR A 76 18.86 -6.29 9.87
C THR A 76 17.94 -6.08 11.08
N PHE A 77 16.62 -6.00 10.86
CA PHE A 77 15.64 -5.60 11.88
C PHE A 77 14.73 -6.75 12.36
N GLY A 78 14.67 -7.85 11.60
CA GLY A 78 13.80 -8.99 11.86
C GLY A 78 12.34 -8.78 11.45
N TYR A 79 11.61 -9.89 11.26
CA TYR A 79 10.25 -9.96 10.70
C TYR A 79 9.27 -8.91 11.26
N LYS A 80 9.13 -8.82 12.59
CA LYS A 80 8.12 -7.94 13.23
C LYS A 80 8.36 -6.47 12.91
N LYS A 81 9.62 -6.01 12.92
CA LYS A 81 9.94 -4.60 12.67
C LYS A 81 9.81 -4.26 11.19
N THR A 82 10.24 -5.17 10.31
CA THR A 82 10.10 -4.99 8.86
C THR A 82 8.65 -4.84 8.43
N LEU A 83 7.73 -5.64 9.01
CA LEU A 83 6.29 -5.49 8.77
C LEU A 83 5.75 -4.12 9.24
N ILE A 84 6.17 -3.64 10.41
CA ILE A 84 5.74 -2.32 10.92
C ILE A 84 6.28 -1.20 10.03
N ILE A 85 7.54 -1.29 9.59
CA ILE A 85 8.16 -0.31 8.67
C ILE A 85 7.41 -0.26 7.34
N GLY A 86 6.91 -1.40 6.83
CA GLY A 86 6.07 -1.46 5.63
C GLY A 86 4.65 -0.92 5.84
N ALA A 87 4.06 -1.13 7.01
CA ALA A 87 2.70 -0.68 7.32
C ALA A 87 2.58 0.85 7.50
N LEU A 88 3.60 1.50 8.07
CA LEU A 88 3.64 2.95 8.28
C LEU A 88 3.43 3.77 6.98
N PRO A 89 4.18 3.56 5.89
CA PRO A 89 4.01 4.30 4.65
C PRO A 89 2.64 4.06 4.02
N VAL A 90 2.07 2.86 4.16
CA VAL A 90 0.70 2.55 3.68
C VAL A 90 -0.35 3.37 4.44
N ILE A 91 -0.24 3.45 5.77
CA ILE A 91 -1.19 4.26 6.57
C ILE A 91 -1.07 5.75 6.21
N ILE A 92 0.16 6.25 6.13
CA ILE A 92 0.43 7.66 5.81
C ILE A 92 -0.11 7.98 4.40
N SER A 93 0.13 7.13 3.42
CA SER A 93 -0.33 7.37 2.05
C SER A 93 -1.85 7.43 1.96
N TRP A 94 -2.57 6.55 2.66
CA TRP A 94 -4.04 6.58 2.69
C TRP A 94 -4.60 7.84 3.34
N ILE A 95 -3.98 8.32 4.42
CA ILE A 95 -4.37 9.58 5.06
C ILE A 95 -4.18 10.72 4.06
N VAL A 96 -3.03 10.80 3.38
CA VAL A 96 -2.77 11.88 2.41
C VAL A 96 -3.70 11.77 1.19
N ILE A 97 -3.96 10.56 0.68
CA ILE A 97 -4.88 10.34 -0.45
C ILE A 97 -6.31 10.80 -0.10
N ALA A 98 -6.74 10.69 1.15
CA ALA A 98 -8.07 11.13 1.56
C ALA A 98 -8.27 12.66 1.49
N PHE A 99 -7.20 13.45 1.60
CA PHE A 99 -7.26 14.92 1.63
C PHE A 99 -6.56 15.60 0.44
N THR A 100 -5.98 14.84 -0.49
CA THR A 100 -5.25 15.41 -1.62
C THR A 100 -6.19 16.06 -2.64
N ASN A 101 -5.77 17.18 -3.22
CA ASN A 101 -6.43 17.83 -4.36
C ASN A 101 -5.50 17.91 -5.58
N SER A 102 -4.41 17.14 -5.58
CA SER A 102 -3.41 17.13 -6.65
C SER A 102 -3.17 15.72 -7.17
N VAL A 103 -3.17 15.60 -8.50
CA VAL A 103 -2.88 14.35 -9.22
C VAL A 103 -1.45 13.89 -8.94
N THR A 104 -0.48 14.82 -8.91
CA THR A 104 0.93 14.49 -8.64
C THR A 104 1.09 13.89 -7.25
N THR A 105 0.48 14.50 -6.23
CA THR A 105 0.52 13.98 -4.86
C THR A 105 -0.15 12.61 -4.77
N LEU A 106 -1.25 12.39 -5.49
CA LEU A 106 -1.92 11.10 -5.54
C LEU A 106 -1.00 10.02 -6.16
N ILE A 107 -0.34 10.32 -7.28
CA ILE A 107 0.61 9.41 -7.95
C ILE A 107 1.81 9.10 -7.03
N THR A 108 2.39 10.11 -6.37
CA THR A 108 3.51 9.92 -5.44
C THR A 108 3.11 9.06 -4.25
N MET A 109 1.94 9.31 -3.65
CA MET A 109 1.45 8.52 -2.53
C MET A 109 1.14 7.08 -2.95
N ARG A 110 0.63 6.85 -4.17
CA ARG A 110 0.43 5.50 -4.74
C ARG A 110 1.74 4.73 -4.87
N TRP A 111 2.81 5.38 -5.29
CA TRP A 111 4.14 4.77 -5.32
C TRP A 111 4.64 4.39 -3.91
N ILE A 112 4.46 5.29 -2.92
CA ILE A 112 4.81 5.03 -1.52
C ILE A 112 4.00 3.86 -0.95
N THR A 113 2.71 3.75 -1.28
CA THR A 113 1.89 2.60 -0.88
C THR A 113 2.45 1.31 -1.45
N GLY A 114 2.77 1.28 -2.75
CA GLY A 114 3.35 0.12 -3.40
C GLY A 114 4.68 -0.31 -2.77
N PHE A 115 5.53 0.66 -2.40
CA PHE A 115 6.76 0.38 -1.65
C PHE A 115 6.48 -0.33 -0.32
N GLY A 116 5.51 0.16 0.47
CA GLY A 116 5.09 -0.49 1.71
C GLY A 116 4.50 -1.89 1.50
N GLU A 117 3.71 -2.11 0.44
CA GLU A 117 3.17 -3.42 0.09
C GLU A 117 4.27 -4.43 -0.25
N GLY A 118 5.36 -3.98 -0.89
CA GLY A 118 6.53 -4.81 -1.16
C GLY A 118 7.13 -5.41 0.12
N PHE A 119 7.15 -4.67 1.21
CA PHE A 119 7.59 -5.17 2.52
C PHE A 119 6.59 -6.15 3.15
N ILE A 120 5.30 -5.89 3.03
CA ILE A 120 4.25 -6.69 3.69
C ILE A 120 4.07 -8.04 3.01
N ILE A 121 4.17 -8.11 1.69
CA ILE A 121 3.90 -9.32 0.91
C ILE A 121 5.15 -10.23 0.82
N THR A 122 6.35 -9.66 0.81
CA THR A 122 7.59 -10.43 0.62
C THR A 122 8.10 -11.10 1.90
N VAL A 123 7.73 -10.56 3.07
CA VAL A 123 8.23 -10.97 4.39
C VAL A 123 7.25 -11.92 5.07
#